data_AF-A0A3M1GKI0-F1
#
_entry.id   AF-A0A3M1GKI0-F1
#
_cell.length_a   1.000
_cell.length_b   1.000
_cell.length_c   1.000
_cell.angle_alpha   90.00
_cell.angle_beta   90.00
_cell.angle_gamma   90.00
#
_symmetry.space_group_name_H-M   'P 1'
#
loop_
_entity.id
_entity.type
_entity.pdbx_description
1 polymer ?
#
loop_
_entity_poly.entity_id
_entity_poly.type
_entity_poly.pdbx_seq_one_letter_code
_entity_poly.pdbx_strand_id
1 'polypeptide(L)'
;MAIASEVGELLEPLRWVASERADALCREPAVREALGEEIADVAILLLLLCDRTGIDLCEAIERKLAINARNYPPERCRGRAERPPR
;
A
#
# COMPACT_ATOMS: atom_id res chain seq x y z
N MET A 1 -16.70 3.21 0.47
CA MET A 1 -17.18 1.86 0.82
C MET A 1 -16.52 0.81 -0.06
N ALA A 2 -16.64 0.87 -1.40
CA ALA A 2 -16.00 -0.09 -2.32
C ALA A 2 -14.49 -0.29 -2.08
N ILE A 3 -13.68 0.77 -2.06
CA ILE A 3 -12.22 0.66 -1.80
C ILE A 3 -11.92 -0.08 -0.49
N ALA A 4 -12.71 0.14 0.55
CA ALA A 4 -12.49 -0.54 1.83
C ALA A 4 -12.85 -2.04 1.77
N SER A 5 -13.77 -2.43 0.88
CA SER A 5 -14.11 -3.84 0.62
C SER A 5 -12.93 -4.54 -0.05
N GLU A 6 -12.43 -4.01 -1.17
CA GLU A 6 -11.34 -4.62 -1.93
C GLU A 6 -10.03 -4.66 -1.11
N VAL A 7 -9.78 -3.66 -0.26
CA VAL A 7 -8.66 -3.73 0.69
C VAL A 7 -8.85 -4.86 1.70
N GLY A 8 -10.10 -5.16 2.09
CA GLY A 8 -10.41 -6.30 2.95
C GLY A 8 -10.17 -7.65 2.26
N GLU A 9 -10.50 -7.75 0.98
CA GLU A 9 -10.27 -8.93 0.12
C GLU A 9 -8.77 -9.11 -0.16
N LEU A 10 -8.06 -8.04 -0.50
CA LEU A 10 -6.59 -8.02 -0.63
C LEU A 10 -5.86 -8.58 0.59
N LEU A 11 -6.38 -8.32 1.80
CA LEU A 11 -5.77 -8.76 3.05
C LEU A 11 -6.23 -10.15 3.50
N GLU A 12 -7.23 -10.75 2.83
CA GLU A 12 -7.79 -12.06 3.18
C GLU A 12 -6.73 -13.17 3.18
N PRO A 13 -5.86 -13.31 2.15
CA PRO A 13 -4.86 -14.37 2.11
C PRO A 13 -3.82 -14.28 3.23
N LEU A 14 -3.69 -13.10 3.85
CA LEU A 14 -2.68 -12.80 4.87
C LEU A 14 -3.25 -12.77 6.29
N ARG A 15 -4.58 -12.88 6.46
CA ARG A 15 -5.29 -12.63 7.73
C ARG A 15 -4.77 -13.47 8.90
N TRP A 16 -4.34 -14.69 8.64
CA TRP A 16 -3.89 -15.65 9.65
C TRP A 16 -2.41 -16.06 9.49
N VAL A 17 -1.63 -15.25 8.79
CA VAL A 17 -0.25 -15.55 8.43
C VAL A 17 0.71 -14.78 9.34
N ALA A 18 1.65 -15.48 9.96
CA ALA A 18 2.71 -14.85 10.75
C ALA A 18 3.58 -13.95 9.85
N SER A 19 3.98 -12.78 10.37
CA SER A 19 4.68 -11.76 9.58
C SER A 19 5.96 -12.28 8.92
N GLU A 20 6.68 -13.20 9.57
CA GLU A 20 7.92 -13.80 9.04
C GLU A 20 7.68 -14.72 7.84
N ARG A 21 6.43 -15.18 7.64
CA ARG A 21 6.03 -16.09 6.56
C ARG A 21 5.27 -15.40 5.43
N ALA A 22 4.76 -14.20 5.66
CA ALA A 22 3.94 -13.46 4.70
C ALA A 22 4.67 -13.27 3.35
N ASP A 23 5.92 -12.80 3.38
CA ASP A 23 6.71 -12.58 2.17
C ASP A 23 6.94 -13.85 1.35
N ALA A 24 7.08 -15.00 2.01
CA ALA A 24 7.24 -16.28 1.32
C ALA A 24 5.92 -16.72 0.67
N LEU A 25 4.81 -16.60 1.40
CA LEU A 25 3.48 -16.94 0.92
C LEU A 25 3.07 -16.09 -0.28
N CYS A 26 3.35 -14.78 -0.27
CA CYS A 26 3.09 -13.87 -1.40
C CYS A 26 3.83 -14.26 -2.70
N ARG A 27 4.84 -15.14 -2.64
CA ARG A 27 5.56 -15.65 -3.82
C ARG A 27 4.98 -16.95 -4.36
N GLU A 28 4.06 -17.61 -3.64
CA GLU A 28 3.38 -18.80 -4.12
C GLU A 28 2.44 -18.43 -5.29
N PRO A 29 2.42 -19.20 -6.39
CA PRO A 29 1.72 -18.79 -7.62
C PRO A 29 0.24 -18.44 -7.41
N ALA A 30 -0.50 -19.28 -6.69
CA ALA A 30 -1.93 -19.08 -6.45
C ALA A 30 -2.20 -17.84 -5.58
N VAL A 31 -1.38 -17.59 -4.56
CA VAL A 31 -1.52 -16.41 -3.70
C VAL A 31 -1.15 -15.16 -4.47
N ARG A 32 -0.09 -15.21 -5.27
CA ARG A 32 0.34 -14.09 -6.11
C ARG A 32 -0.71 -13.70 -7.15
N GLU A 33 -1.40 -14.68 -7.72
CA GLU A 33 -2.51 -14.45 -8.65
C GLU A 33 -3.68 -13.76 -7.94
N ALA A 34 -4.13 -14.31 -6.80
CA ALA A 34 -5.20 -13.71 -6.00
C ALA A 34 -4.86 -12.27 -5.55
N LEU A 35 -3.65 -12.04 -5.03
CA LEU A 35 -3.19 -10.68 -4.69
C LEU A 35 -3.18 -9.75 -5.90
N GLY A 36 -2.88 -10.27 -7.10
CA GLY A 36 -2.86 -9.48 -8.33
C GLY A 36 -4.25 -8.92 -8.68
N GLU A 37 -5.28 -9.75 -8.61
CA GLU A 37 -6.68 -9.34 -8.85
C GLU A 37 -7.10 -8.26 -7.85
N GLU A 38 -6.88 -8.51 -6.55
CA GLU A 38 -7.30 -7.56 -5.50
C GLU A 38 -6.50 -6.24 -5.52
N ILE A 39 -5.21 -6.28 -5.86
CA ILE A 39 -4.40 -5.08 -6.08
C ILE A 39 -4.98 -4.27 -7.24
N ALA A 40 -5.41 -4.94 -8.32
CA ALA A 40 -6.01 -4.28 -9.47
C ALA A 40 -7.34 -3.62 -9.10
N ASP A 41 -8.21 -4.28 -8.34
CA ASP A 41 -9.48 -3.72 -7.90
C ASP A 41 -9.32 -2.49 -6.99
N VAL A 42 -8.38 -2.56 -6.04
CA VAL A 42 -8.01 -1.38 -5.21
C VAL A 42 -7.52 -0.23 -6.09
N ALA A 43 -6.66 -0.51 -7.08
CA ALA A 43 -6.10 0.51 -7.96
C ALA A 43 -7.18 1.14 -8.86
N ILE A 44 -8.06 0.33 -9.45
CA ILE A 44 -9.17 0.79 -10.31
C ILE A 44 -10.08 1.73 -9.51
N LEU A 45 -10.49 1.31 -8.32
CA LEU A 45 -11.39 2.12 -7.49
C LEU A 45 -10.71 3.39 -6.97
N LEU A 46 -9.41 3.35 -6.70
CA LEU A 46 -8.64 4.55 -6.34
C LEU A 46 -8.59 5.53 -7.51
N LEU A 47 -8.33 5.08 -8.73
CA LEU A 47 -8.33 5.92 -9.92
C LEU A 47 -9.70 6.53 -10.18
N LEU A 48 -10.79 5.75 -10.05
CA LEU A 48 -12.16 6.26 -10.14
C LEU A 48 -12.47 7.31 -9.07
N LEU A 49 -11.96 7.13 -7.84
CA LEU A 49 -12.11 8.13 -6.78
C LEU A 49 -11.36 9.42 -7.12
N CYS A 50 -10.13 9.32 -7.63
CA CYS A 50 -9.35 10.46 -8.10
C CYS A 50 -10.09 11.25 -9.18
N ASP A 51 -10.61 10.57 -10.20
CA ASP A 51 -11.41 11.19 -11.26
C ASP A 51 -12.62 11.95 -10.69
N ARG A 52 -13.39 11.30 -9.79
CA ARG A 52 -14.59 11.90 -9.18
C ARG A 52 -14.30 13.07 -8.25
N THR A 53 -13.10 13.14 -7.68
CA THR A 53 -12.70 14.19 -6.72
C THR A 53 -11.84 15.28 -7.35
N GLY A 54 -11.41 15.09 -8.60
CA GLY A 54 -10.47 15.99 -9.27
C GLY A 54 -9.07 15.95 -8.67
N ILE A 55 -8.70 14.90 -7.95
CA ILE A 55 -7.36 14.74 -7.38
C ILE A 55 -6.44 14.12 -8.43
N ASP A 56 -5.39 14.84 -8.81
CA ASP A 56 -4.27 14.26 -9.56
C ASP A 56 -3.48 13.32 -8.64
N LEU A 57 -3.54 12.02 -8.94
CA LEU A 57 -2.89 10.98 -8.13
C LEU A 57 -1.36 11.12 -8.17
N CYS A 58 -0.78 11.45 -9.32
CA CYS A 58 0.67 11.58 -9.48
C CYS A 58 1.19 12.77 -8.67
N GLU A 59 0.55 13.94 -8.80
CA GLU A 59 0.91 15.14 -8.02
C GLU A 59 0.76 14.88 -6.51
N ALA A 60 -0.31 14.20 -6.11
CA ALA A 60 -0.54 13.85 -4.71
C ALA A 60 0.57 12.92 -4.15
N ILE A 61 1.01 11.94 -4.95
CA ILE A 61 2.11 11.03 -4.60
C ILE A 61 3.43 11.81 -4.48
N GLU A 62 3.78 12.65 -5.45
CA GLU A 62 5.01 13.44 -5.44
C GLU A 62 5.08 14.35 -4.21
N ARG A 63 4.00 15.09 -3.93
CA ARG A 63 3.89 15.93 -2.72
C ARG A 63 4.05 15.09 -1.44
N LYS A 64 3.45 13.90 -1.40
CA LYS A 64 3.56 13.00 -0.24
C LYS A 64 4.98 12.46 -0.07
N LEU A 65 5.68 12.12 -1.16
CA LEU A 65 7.07 11.69 -1.14
C LEU A 65 7.99 12.79 -0.59
N ALA A 66 7.82 14.04 -1.03
CA ALA A 66 8.58 15.18 -0.49
C ALA A 66 8.34 15.39 1.02
N ILE A 67 7.09 15.24 1.48
CA ILE A 67 6.75 15.28 2.91
C ILE A 67 7.41 14.11 3.67
N ASN A 68 7.40 12.90 3.10
CA ASN A 68 8.01 11.72 3.72
C ASN A 68 9.52 11.89 3.83
N ALA A 69 10.21 12.39 2.80
CA ALA A 69 11.65 12.65 2.83
C ALA A 69 12.04 13.61 3.96
N ARG A 70 11.23 14.66 4.21
CA ARG A 70 11.43 15.59 5.33
C ARG A 70 11.16 14.96 6.69
N ASN A 71 10.15 14.09 6.78
CA ASN A 71 9.77 13.43 8.04
C ASN A 71 10.68 12.26 8.42
N TYR A 72 11.34 11.63 7.44
CA TYR A 72 12.17 10.45 7.61
C TYR A 72 13.54 10.64 6.90
N PRO A 73 14.39 11.57 7.37
CA PRO A 73 15.70 11.78 6.79
C PRO A 73 16.58 10.51 6.90
N PRO A 74 17.28 10.09 5.84
CA PRO A 74 18.04 8.84 5.81
C PRO A 74 19.05 8.72 6.94
N GLU A 75 19.67 9.83 7.34
CA GLU A 75 20.69 9.89 8.39
C GLU A 75 20.12 9.51 9.77
N ARG A 76 18.80 9.65 9.97
CA ARG A 76 18.12 9.35 11.23
C ARG A 76 17.29 8.07 11.19
N CYS A 77 16.92 7.60 10.00
CA CYS A 77 15.89 6.56 9.83
C CYS A 77 16.32 5.34 9.00
N ARG A 78 17.50 5.33 8.38
CA ARG A 78 17.91 4.21 7.53
C ARG A 78 17.92 2.89 8.32
N GLY A 79 17.17 1.91 7.84
CA GLY A 79 17.02 0.59 8.48
C GLY A 79 16.11 0.57 9.71
N ARG A 80 15.37 1.66 10.00
CA ARG A 80 14.44 1.75 11.13
C ARG A 80 13.04 2.11 10.63
N ALA A 81 12.03 1.42 11.13
CA ALA A 81 10.63 1.72 10.82
C ALA A 81 10.06 2.86 11.69
N GLU A 82 10.76 3.24 12.75
CA GLU A 82 10.33 4.24 13.71
C GLU A 82 10.42 5.65 13.14
N ARG A 83 9.39 6.46 13.43
CA ARG A 83 9.42 7.88 13.12
C ARG A 83 10.41 8.60 14.04
N PRO A 84 11.33 9.42 13.51
CA PRO A 84 12.25 10.17 14.34
C PRO A 84 11.46 11.20 15.17
N PRO A 85 11.86 11.46 16.43
CA PRO A 85 11.26 12.51 17.23
C PRO A 85 11.42 13.87 16.52
N ARG A 86 10.39 14.72 16.65
CA ARG A 86 10.29 16.03 15.98
C ARG A 86 11.46 16.93 16.33
#